data_AF-A0A5J5S7V8-F1
#
_entry.id   AF-A0A5J5S7V8-F1
#
_cell.length_a   1.000
_cell.length_b   1.000
_cell.length_c   1.000
_cell.angle_alpha   90.00
_cell.angle_beta   90.00
_cell.angle_gamma   90.00
#
_symmetry.space_group_name_H-M   'P 1'
#
loop_
_entity.id
_entity.type
_entity.pdbx_description
1 polymer ?
#
loop_
_entity_poly.entity_id
_entity_poly.type
_entity_poly.pdbx_seq_one_letter_code
_entity_poly.pdbx_strand_id
1 'polypeptide(L)'
;ITKVSELINHSSRSWNEILIRNTFVGSVVEKILRIPLAVKEHEDLIVWRGELTGIFSMRSACKLLLENNHDLHITNLQNATKAFYKKLWNLNL
;
A
#
# COMPACT_ATOMS: atom_id res chain seq x y z
N ILE A 1 -2.91 22.12 6.59
CA ILE A 1 -2.96 21.04 5.59
C ILE A 1 -2.97 19.73 6.34
N THR A 2 -4.11 19.05 6.37
CA THR A 2 -4.26 17.77 7.10
C THR A 2 -4.48 16.58 6.19
N LYS A 3 -4.95 16.79 4.96
CA LYS A 3 -5.15 15.77 3.93
C LYS A 3 -4.45 16.14 2.63
N VAL A 4 -4.06 15.13 1.86
CA VAL A 4 -3.47 15.32 0.52
C VAL A 4 -4.45 16.03 -0.43
N SER A 5 -5.75 15.81 -0.25
CA SER A 5 -6.77 16.51 -1.05
C SER A 5 -6.76 18.03 -0.89
N GLU A 6 -6.37 18.58 0.27
CA GLU A 6 -6.28 20.03 0.49
C GLU A 6 -5.13 20.69 -0.32
N LEU A 7 -4.18 19.89 -0.80
CA LEU A 7 -3.10 20.34 -1.68
C LEU A 7 -3.55 20.41 -3.14
N ILE A 8 -4.76 19.96 -3.46
CA ILE A 8 -5.28 19.88 -4.81
C ILE A 8 -6.26 21.02 -5.04
N ASN A 9 -6.07 21.78 -6.11
CA ASN A 9 -7.07 22.70 -6.59
C ASN A 9 -8.20 21.90 -7.27
N HIS A 10 -9.34 21.81 -6.59
CA HIS A 10 -10.48 21.01 -7.04
C HIS A 10 -11.10 21.49 -8.36
N SER A 11 -11.02 22.78 -8.71
CA SER A 11 -11.60 23.29 -9.96
C SER A 11 -10.75 22.96 -11.19
N SER A 12 -9.42 23.01 -11.03
CA SER A 12 -8.47 22.74 -12.13
C SER A 12 -7.90 21.32 -12.11
N ARG A 13 -8.17 20.54 -11.05
CA ARG A 13 -7.57 19.22 -10.79
C ARG A 13 -6.04 19.22 -10.92
N SER A 14 -5.44 20.29 -10.43
CA SER A 14 -3.99 20.49 -10.41
C SER A 14 -3.50 20.63 -8.98
N TRP A 15 -2.20 20.42 -8.76
CA TRP A 15 -1.57 20.74 -7.49
C TRP A 15 -1.65 22.25 -7.22
N ASN A 16 -2.02 22.64 -6.01
CA ASN A 16 -1.96 24.03 -5.56
C ASN A 16 -0.49 24.41 -5.30
N GLU A 17 0.19 24.82 -6.36
CA GLU A 17 1.63 25.05 -6.36
C GLU A 17 2.06 26.12 -5.34
N ILE A 18 1.30 27.21 -5.20
CA ILE A 18 1.58 28.27 -4.23
C ILE A 18 1.54 27.70 -2.81
N LEU A 19 0.46 26.96 -2.50
CA LEU A 19 0.31 26.34 -1.18
C LEU A 19 1.42 25.32 -0.91
N ILE A 20 1.76 24.49 -1.89
CA ILE A 20 2.82 23.47 -1.79
C ILE A 20 4.19 24.13 -1.59
N ARG A 21 4.53 25.17 -2.35
CA ARG A 21 5.80 25.91 -2.21
C ARG A 21 5.92 26.62 -0.87
N ASN A 22 4.82 27.11 -0.31
CA ASN A 22 4.79 27.74 1.01
C ASN A 22 4.83 26.72 2.15
N THR A 23 4.53 25.45 1.88
CA THR A 23 4.42 24.40 2.91
C THR A 23 5.65 23.49 2.94
N PHE A 24 6.23 23.16 1.78
CA PHE A 24 7.28 22.16 1.66
C PHE A 24 8.59 22.77 1.16
N VAL A 25 9.72 22.15 1.52
CA VAL A 25 11.03 22.51 1.01
C VAL A 25 11.19 22.16 -0.46
N GLY A 26 12.04 22.88 -1.19
CA GLY A 26 12.17 22.76 -2.65
C GLY A 26 12.34 21.33 -3.16
N SER A 27 13.18 20.50 -2.53
CA SER A 27 13.38 19.10 -2.95
C SER A 27 12.13 18.21 -2.83
N VAL A 28 11.21 18.57 -1.92
CA VAL A 28 9.93 17.86 -1.71
C VAL A 28 8.86 18.44 -2.62
N VAL A 29 8.82 19.76 -2.80
CA VAL A 29 7.94 20.44 -3.76
C VAL A 29 8.08 19.81 -5.13
N GLU A 30 9.31 19.67 -5.63
CA GLU A 30 9.56 19.09 -6.95
C GLU A 30 9.09 17.63 -7.06
N LYS A 31 9.14 16.87 -5.97
CA LYS A 31 8.62 15.49 -5.94
C LYS A 31 7.10 15.48 -5.96
N ILE A 32 6.45 16.33 -5.17
CA ILE A 32 4.98 16.41 -5.10
C ILE A 32 4.41 16.85 -6.45
N LEU A 33 4.96 17.91 -7.04
CA LEU A 33 4.48 18.44 -8.33
C LEU A 33 4.65 17.43 -9.48
N ARG A 34 5.56 16.46 -9.34
CA ARG A 34 5.74 15.35 -10.30
C ARG A 34 4.74 14.21 -10.12
N ILE A 35 4.02 14.13 -9.01
CA ILE A 35 3.00 13.09 -8.80
C ILE A 35 1.80 13.43 -9.70
N PRO A 36 1.40 12.56 -10.64
CA PRO A 36 0.23 12.82 -11.46
C PRO A 36 -1.03 12.74 -10.61
N LEU A 37 -1.92 13.73 -10.77
CA LEU A 37 -3.26 13.69 -10.18
C LEU A 37 -4.22 12.93 -11.09
N ALA A 38 -5.21 12.28 -10.48
CA ALA A 38 -6.24 11.58 -11.23
C ALA A 38 -7.16 12.57 -11.96
N VAL A 39 -7.34 12.32 -13.26
CA VAL A 39 -8.16 13.15 -14.14
C VAL A 39 -9.64 13.14 -13.73
N LYS A 40 -10.13 12.04 -13.17
CA LYS A 40 -11.51 11.86 -12.73
C LYS A 40 -11.59 11.67 -11.22
N GLU A 41 -12.70 12.12 -10.63
CA GLU A 41 -12.96 11.89 -9.22
C GLU A 41 -13.27 10.40 -9.06
N HIS A 42 -12.63 9.78 -8.10
CA HIS A 42 -12.86 8.40 -7.75
C HIS A 42 -12.68 8.28 -6.23
N GLU A 43 -13.41 7.33 -5.65
CA GLU A 43 -13.23 6.99 -4.24
C GLU A 43 -11.84 6.41 -4.01
N ASP A 44 -11.33 6.55 -2.79
CA ASP A 44 -10.03 6.01 -2.41
C ASP A 44 -10.01 4.48 -2.62
N LEU A 45 -8.98 4.00 -3.32
CA LEU A 45 -8.81 2.59 -3.62
C LEU A 45 -7.66 2.02 -2.77
N ILE A 46 -7.88 0.83 -2.17
CA ILE A 46 -6.81 0.06 -1.53
C ILE A 46 -5.91 -0.50 -2.63
N VAL A 47 -4.87 0.24 -2.98
CA VAL A 47 -3.90 -0.14 -4.03
C VAL A 47 -2.76 -1.02 -3.50
N TRP A 48 -2.65 -1.16 -2.18
CA TRP A 48 -1.60 -1.94 -1.53
C TRP A 48 -2.13 -3.24 -0.96
N ARG A 49 -1.39 -4.32 -1.21
CA ARG A 49 -1.85 -5.64 -0.82
C ARG A 49 -1.20 -6.16 0.48
N GLY A 50 -0.09 -5.63 1.01
CA GLY A 50 0.45 -5.97 2.37
C GLY A 50 1.94 -6.38 2.46
N GLU A 51 2.68 -5.98 3.52
CA GLU A 51 4.01 -6.45 4.08
C GLU A 51 4.56 -5.44 5.11
N LEU A 52 5.30 -5.88 6.13
CA LEU A 52 5.88 -4.95 7.14
C LEU A 52 7.12 -4.19 6.64
N THR A 53 7.80 -4.75 5.66
CA THR A 53 9.09 -4.25 5.18
C THR A 53 8.94 -3.14 4.15
N GLY A 54 7.70 -2.77 3.78
CA GLY A 54 7.39 -1.85 2.66
C GLY A 54 7.75 -2.42 1.29
N ILE A 55 8.61 -3.43 1.26
CA ILE A 55 8.85 -4.35 0.18
C ILE A 55 7.60 -5.21 0.07
N PHE A 56 6.98 -5.19 -1.10
CA PHE A 56 5.82 -6.03 -1.34
C PHE A 56 6.22 -7.51 -1.30
N SER A 57 5.55 -8.31 -0.47
CA SER A 57 5.69 -9.76 -0.44
C SER A 57 4.35 -10.46 -0.32
N MET A 58 4.32 -11.67 -0.88
CA MET A 58 3.12 -12.46 -1.08
C MET A 58 2.46 -12.90 0.24
N ARG A 59 3.23 -12.98 1.34
CA ARG A 59 2.76 -13.59 2.60
C ARG A 59 1.82 -12.68 3.39
N SER A 60 2.23 -11.45 3.65
CA SER A 60 1.35 -10.42 4.24
C SER A 60 0.23 -10.03 3.32
N ALA A 61 0.46 -10.09 2.01
CA ALA A 61 -0.58 -9.77 1.06
C ALA A 61 -1.69 -10.83 1.01
N CYS A 62 -1.32 -12.10 1.13
CA CYS A 62 -2.26 -13.19 1.30
C CYS A 62 -2.97 -13.13 2.67
N LYS A 63 -2.27 -12.77 3.76
CA LYS A 63 -2.91 -12.54 5.08
C LYS A 63 -3.99 -11.46 5.01
N LEU A 64 -3.69 -10.33 4.38
CA LEU A 64 -4.63 -9.21 4.26
C LEU A 64 -5.83 -9.54 3.36
N LEU A 65 -5.69 -10.43 2.37
CA LEU A 65 -6.80 -10.86 1.51
C LEU A 65 -7.66 -11.97 2.13
N LEU A 66 -7.10 -12.74 3.06
CA LEU A 66 -7.80 -13.80 3.80
C LEU A 66 -8.59 -13.27 4.99
N GLU A 67 -8.10 -12.24 5.69
CA GLU A 67 -8.91 -11.56 6.72
C GLU A 67 -10.14 -10.87 6.11
N ASN A 68 -10.06 -10.51 4.82
CA ASN A 68 -11.14 -9.90 4.08
C ASN A 68 -12.10 -10.90 3.38
N ASN A 69 -11.75 -12.20 3.27
CA ASN A 69 -12.62 -13.25 2.70
C ASN A 69 -12.56 -14.52 3.56
N HIS A 70 -13.66 -14.86 4.23
CA HIS A 70 -13.75 -15.84 5.33
C HIS A 70 -13.67 -17.32 4.88
N ASP A 71 -12.63 -17.71 4.11
CA ASP A 71 -12.59 -19.02 3.43
C ASP A 71 -11.62 -20.03 4.07
N LEU A 72 -12.17 -21.06 4.73
CA LEU A 72 -11.48 -22.03 5.60
C LEU A 72 -10.53 -23.00 4.85
N HIS A 73 -10.64 -23.09 3.52
CA HIS A 73 -9.81 -23.99 2.72
C HIS A 73 -8.36 -23.49 2.61
N ILE A 74 -8.14 -22.17 2.58
CA ILE A 74 -6.81 -21.58 2.42
C ILE A 74 -5.99 -21.70 3.71
N THR A 75 -6.64 -21.67 4.87
CA THR A 75 -5.97 -21.83 6.17
C THR A 75 -5.42 -23.25 6.35
N ASN A 76 -6.14 -24.28 5.90
CA ASN A 76 -5.70 -25.68 6.02
C ASN A 76 -4.46 -25.97 5.17
N LEU A 77 -4.41 -25.45 3.94
CA LEU A 77 -3.25 -25.59 3.06
C LEU A 77 -2.01 -24.87 3.64
N GLN A 78 -2.17 -23.66 4.17
CA GLN A 78 -1.08 -22.92 4.81
C GLN A 78 -0.52 -23.68 6.03
N ASN A 79 -1.40 -24.31 6.82
CA ASN A 79 -1.01 -25.09 7.99
C ASN A 79 -0.24 -26.37 7.61
N ALA A 80 -0.70 -27.12 6.61
CA ALA A 80 -0.01 -28.31 6.11
C ALA A 80 1.38 -27.96 5.56
N THR A 81 1.47 -26.87 4.80
CA THR A 81 2.72 -26.38 4.21
C THR A 81 3.70 -25.94 5.31
N LYS A 82 3.23 -25.20 6.32
CA LYS A 82 4.04 -24.79 7.47
C LYS A 82 4.57 -25.98 8.27
N ALA A 83 3.77 -27.03 8.44
CA ALA A 83 4.16 -28.25 9.15
C ALA A 83 5.26 -29.03 8.42
N PHE A 84 5.17 -29.13 7.09
CA PHE A 84 6.18 -29.78 6.26
C PHE A 84 7.56 -29.10 6.39
N TYR A 85 7.62 -27.79 6.19
CA TYR A 85 8.90 -27.06 6.23
C TYR A 85 9.52 -27.02 7.63
N LYS A 86 8.69 -27.05 8.68
CA LYS A 86 9.20 -27.18 10.05
C LYS A 86 9.89 -28.52 10.29
N LYS A 87 9.33 -29.63 9.76
CA LYS A 87 9.98 -30.95 9.84
C LYS A 87 11.28 -30.97 9.05
N LEU A 88 11.26 -30.39 7.85
CA LEU A 88 12.42 -30.34 6.97
C LEU A 88 13.60 -29.60 7.62
N TRP A 89 13.35 -28.46 8.28
CA TRP A 89 14.38 -27.66 8.97
C TRP A 89 14.94 -28.28 10.25
N ASN A 90 14.30 -29.30 10.79
CA ASN A 90 14.77 -29.98 12.00
C ASN A 90 15.59 -31.25 11.71
N LEU A 91 15.81 -31.57 10.43
CA LEU A 91 16.74 -32.62 10.07
C LEU A 91 18.16 -32.04 10.16
N ASN A 92 18.93 -32.45 11.18
CA ASN A 92 20.35 -32.14 11.29
C ASN A 92 21.12 -32.99 10.28
N LEU A 93 21.37 -32.42 9.10
CA LEU A 93 22.36 -32.90 8.14
C LEU A 93 23.76 -32.47 8.57
#